data_AF-A0AAV8WPT7-F1
#
_entry.id   AF-A0AAV8WPT7-F1
#
_cell.length_a   1.000
_cell.length_b   1.000
_cell.length_c   1.000
_cell.angle_alpha   90.00
_cell.angle_beta   90.00
_cell.angle_gamma   90.00
#
_symmetry.space_group_name_H-M   'P 1'
#
loop_
_entity.id
_entity.type
_entity.pdbx_description
1 polymer ?
#
loop_
_entity_poly.entity_id
_entity_poly.type
_entity_poly.pdbx_seq_one_letter_code
_entity_poly.pdbx_strand_id
1 'polypeptide(L)'
;MKKLGITGISYLGCAYGDGLITAEQAILIAYGRGWATKNTQLSPGLMASVGLSIEECQKLLPEDIFVACDNSINNVTISGPDVSVKLFAEKLFNEGIFVRIVDTANIAFHSKYVKEVEPKLLNFLENLKIEPKVRKLWLPSALPDNEWGSELGKYNSSKYQAHNFMNKVLYNQVLRRVPKDAILIEIAPCGLFQAIFRRALNSSITTLYLTKKLYKNNHEFFLDFVGK
;
A
#
# COMPACT_ATOMS: atom_id res chain seq x y z
N MET A 1 14.98 20.43 14.87
CA MET A 1 14.96 18.95 14.95
C MET A 1 14.35 18.40 13.67
N LYS A 2 15.05 17.53 12.95
CA LYS A 2 14.47 16.80 11.81
C LYS A 2 13.41 15.84 12.38
N LYS A 3 12.16 15.92 11.90
CA LYS A 3 11.08 15.02 12.32
C LYS A 3 11.18 13.72 11.52
N LEU A 4 11.25 12.58 12.20
CA LEU A 4 11.09 11.27 11.59
C LEU A 4 9.59 11.01 11.37
N GLY A 5 9.23 10.48 10.20
CA GLY A 5 7.88 10.06 9.87
C GLY A 5 7.90 8.71 9.19
N ILE A 6 6.84 7.91 9.38
CA ILE A 6 6.72 6.57 8.79
C ILE A 6 5.41 6.51 8.00
N THR A 7 5.48 5.96 6.80
CA THR A 7 4.29 5.69 5.99
C THR A 7 4.59 4.60 4.97
N GLY A 8 3.54 3.96 4.48
CA GLY A 8 3.65 2.93 3.48
C GLY A 8 2.30 2.45 3.02
N ILE A 9 2.36 1.75 1.88
CA ILE A 9 1.26 0.93 1.38
C ILE A 9 1.26 -0.41 2.11
N SER A 10 2.45 -0.92 2.46
CA SER A 10 2.60 -1.98 3.47
C SER A 10 2.56 -1.37 4.87
N TYR A 11 1.45 -1.60 5.58
CA TYR A 11 1.28 -1.09 6.94
C TYR A 11 2.07 -1.87 7.99
N LEU A 12 2.49 -3.12 7.72
CA LEU A 12 3.16 -3.96 8.72
C LEU A 12 4.55 -3.44 9.06
N GLY A 13 5.32 -3.06 8.03
CA GLY A 13 6.61 -2.40 8.23
C GLY A 13 6.45 -1.07 8.97
N CYS A 14 5.35 -0.34 8.71
CA CYS A 14 5.05 0.90 9.40
C CYS A 14 4.72 0.69 10.88
N ALA A 15 3.85 -0.28 11.17
CA ALA A 15 3.45 -0.63 12.53
C ALA A 15 4.63 -1.13 13.37
N TYR A 16 5.51 -1.94 12.77
CA TYR A 16 6.75 -2.39 13.40
C TYR A 16 7.71 -1.22 13.63
N GLY A 17 7.96 -0.39 12.61
CA GLY A 17 8.85 0.77 12.71
C GLY A 17 8.37 1.84 13.70
N ASP A 18 7.06 1.93 13.94
CA ASP A 18 6.45 2.81 14.95
C ASP A 18 6.36 2.14 16.35
N GLY A 19 6.89 0.91 16.50
CA GLY A 19 6.92 0.18 17.77
C GLY A 19 5.55 -0.29 18.27
N LEU A 20 4.56 -0.38 17.39
CA LEU A 20 3.19 -0.77 17.72
C LEU A 20 3.04 -2.29 17.81
N ILE A 21 3.88 -3.03 17.09
CA ILE A 21 3.91 -4.50 17.08
C ILE A 21 5.36 -5.00 17.10
N THR A 22 5.57 -6.23 17.58
CA THR A 22 6.85 -6.93 17.49
C THR A 22 7.08 -7.48 16.09
N ALA A 23 8.31 -7.91 15.79
CA ALA A 23 8.61 -8.60 14.53
C ALA A 23 7.82 -9.91 14.38
N GLU A 24 7.69 -10.69 15.46
CA GLU A 24 6.87 -11.90 15.50
C GLU A 24 5.41 -11.60 15.17
N GLN A 25 4.83 -10.58 15.81
CA GLN A 25 3.46 -10.16 15.53
C GLN A 25 3.31 -9.71 14.07
N ALA A 26 4.26 -8.95 13.51
CA ALA A 26 4.24 -8.54 12.11
C ALA A 26 4.23 -9.75 11.15
N ILE A 27 5.03 -10.78 11.44
CA ILE A 27 5.08 -12.03 10.66
C ILE A 27 3.76 -12.79 10.79
N LEU A 28 3.22 -12.95 12.01
CA LEU A 28 1.96 -13.64 12.25
C LEU A 28 0.78 -12.94 11.58
N ILE A 29 0.75 -11.60 11.59
CA ILE A 29 -0.28 -10.84 10.86
C ILE A 29 -0.15 -11.06 9.35
N ALA A 30 1.06 -10.99 8.80
CA ALA A 30 1.29 -11.25 7.37
C ALA A 30 0.82 -12.66 6.97
N TYR A 31 1.16 -13.66 7.79
CA TYR A 31 0.68 -15.03 7.65
C TYR A 31 -0.85 -15.10 7.72
N GLY A 32 -1.46 -14.49 8.74
CA GLY A 32 -2.91 -14.48 8.95
C GLY A 32 -3.68 -13.90 7.76
N ARG A 33 -3.16 -12.84 7.13
CA ARG A 33 -3.72 -12.27 5.89
C ARG A 33 -3.71 -13.30 4.77
N GLY A 34 -2.54 -13.88 4.47
CA GLY A 34 -2.39 -14.88 3.41
C GLY A 34 -3.22 -16.13 3.67
N TRP A 35 -3.24 -16.61 4.92
CA TRP A 35 -4.05 -17.75 5.35
C TRP A 35 -5.54 -17.47 5.18
N ALA A 36 -6.04 -16.34 5.67
CA ALA A 36 -7.46 -16.00 5.56
C ALA A 36 -7.89 -15.88 4.10
N THR A 37 -7.07 -15.24 3.26
CA THR A 37 -7.33 -15.14 1.82
C THR A 37 -7.34 -16.51 1.14
N LYS A 38 -6.32 -17.34 1.38
CA LYS A 38 -6.23 -18.68 0.78
C LYS A 38 -7.37 -19.60 1.20
N ASN A 39 -7.89 -19.41 2.41
CA ASN A 39 -9.00 -20.22 2.92
C ASN A 39 -10.37 -19.63 2.62
N THR A 40 -10.48 -18.53 1.87
CA THR A 40 -11.75 -17.97 1.39
C THR A 40 -11.84 -18.16 -0.12
N GLN A 41 -12.99 -18.66 -0.59
CA GLN A 41 -13.23 -18.83 -2.01
C GLN A 41 -13.51 -17.47 -2.65
N LEU A 42 -12.49 -16.87 -3.27
CA LEU A 42 -12.63 -15.59 -3.97
C LEU A 42 -12.74 -15.80 -5.47
N SER A 43 -13.52 -14.93 -6.13
CA SER A 43 -13.51 -14.86 -7.59
C SER A 43 -12.14 -14.36 -8.09
N PRO A 44 -11.67 -14.81 -9.27
CA PRO A 44 -10.44 -14.30 -9.87
C PRO A 44 -10.48 -12.79 -10.04
N GLY A 45 -9.45 -12.12 -9.53
CA GLY A 45 -9.28 -10.68 -9.61
C GLY A 45 -7.90 -10.29 -10.09
N LEU A 46 -7.74 -9.02 -10.42
CA LEU A 46 -6.47 -8.45 -10.86
C LEU A 46 -6.34 -7.01 -10.41
N MET A 47 -5.10 -6.54 -10.30
CA MET A 47 -4.79 -5.13 -10.06
C MET A 47 -3.85 -4.58 -11.13
N ALA A 48 -3.97 -3.30 -11.44
CA ALA A 48 -3.10 -2.62 -12.39
C ALA A 48 -2.76 -1.21 -11.90
N SER A 49 -1.49 -0.82 -11.98
CA SER A 49 -1.07 0.56 -11.76
C SER A 49 -1.32 1.37 -13.03
N VAL A 50 -1.97 2.52 -12.89
CA VAL A 50 -2.41 3.39 -13.98
C VAL A 50 -1.89 4.81 -13.75
N GLY A 51 -1.36 5.43 -14.80
CA GLY A 51 -0.81 6.78 -14.78
C GLY A 51 -1.87 7.87 -14.93
N LEU A 52 -2.84 7.91 -14.02
CA LEU A 52 -3.91 8.91 -13.95
C LEU A 52 -4.03 9.44 -12.52
N SER A 53 -4.62 10.63 -12.37
CA SER A 53 -5.12 11.08 -11.06
C SER A 53 -6.33 10.23 -10.63
N ILE A 54 -6.69 10.30 -9.35
CA ILE A 54 -7.89 9.62 -8.85
C ILE A 54 -9.17 10.18 -9.52
N GLU A 55 -9.24 11.49 -9.73
CA GLU A 55 -10.38 12.18 -10.34
C GLU A 55 -10.52 11.84 -11.83
N GLU A 56 -9.41 11.74 -12.56
CA GLU A 56 -9.38 11.32 -13.97
C GLU A 56 -9.80 9.85 -14.08
N CYS A 57 -9.21 8.98 -13.26
CA CYS A 57 -9.52 7.55 -13.29
C CYS A 57 -10.99 7.29 -12.99
N GLN A 58 -11.57 7.97 -11.99
CA GLN A 58 -12.98 7.79 -11.62
C GLN A 58 -13.97 8.10 -12.74
N LYS A 59 -13.63 9.00 -13.68
CA LYS A 59 -14.49 9.32 -14.83
C LYS A 59 -14.50 8.23 -15.90
N LEU A 60 -13.47 7.39 -15.92
CA LEU A 60 -13.24 6.37 -16.94
C LEU A 60 -13.56 4.96 -16.47
N LEU A 61 -13.72 4.75 -15.15
CA LEU A 61 -13.82 3.43 -14.55
C LEU A 61 -15.11 2.70 -14.98
N PRO A 62 -14.99 1.44 -15.42
CA PRO A 62 -16.13 0.51 -15.46
C PRO A 62 -16.74 0.31 -14.07
N GLU A 63 -18.02 -0.07 -14.02
CA GLU A 63 -18.79 -0.24 -12.77
C GLU A 63 -18.20 -1.30 -11.82
N ASP A 64 -17.54 -2.32 -12.38
CA ASP A 64 -16.97 -3.44 -11.65
C ASP A 64 -15.48 -3.27 -11.30
N ILE A 65 -14.87 -2.13 -11.64
CA ILE A 65 -13.48 -1.80 -11.31
C ILE A 65 -13.43 -0.64 -10.31
N PHE A 66 -12.56 -0.76 -9.31
CA PHE A 66 -12.42 0.22 -8.23
C PHE A 66 -11.00 0.77 -8.19
N VAL A 67 -10.85 2.04 -7.80
CA VAL A 67 -9.55 2.54 -7.35
C VAL A 67 -9.21 1.90 -6.00
N ALA A 68 -8.20 1.03 -5.99
CA ALA A 68 -7.68 0.36 -4.80
C ALA A 68 -6.62 1.20 -4.09
N CYS A 69 -5.77 1.90 -4.83
CA CYS A 69 -4.73 2.76 -4.25
C CYS A 69 -4.71 4.12 -4.96
N ASP A 70 -4.75 5.20 -4.18
CA ASP A 70 -4.39 6.56 -4.62
C ASP A 70 -2.91 6.76 -4.27
N ASN A 71 -2.01 6.41 -5.21
CA ASN A 71 -0.58 6.36 -4.93
C ASN A 71 0.06 7.75 -4.96
N SER A 72 -0.34 8.60 -5.90
CA SER A 72 0.18 9.98 -6.05
C SER A 72 -0.74 10.84 -6.93
N ILE A 73 -0.39 12.11 -7.14
CA ILE A 73 -1.17 13.06 -7.95
C ILE A 73 -1.52 12.56 -9.36
N ASN A 74 -0.70 11.69 -9.94
CA ASN A 74 -0.88 11.14 -11.30
C ASN A 74 -0.65 9.62 -11.36
N ASN A 75 -0.88 8.92 -10.25
CA ASN A 75 -0.83 7.47 -10.25
C ASN A 75 -1.84 6.86 -9.29
N VAL A 76 -2.59 5.90 -9.80
CA VAL A 76 -3.50 5.06 -9.02
C VAL A 76 -3.22 3.59 -9.28
N THR A 77 -3.76 2.73 -8.43
CA THR A 77 -3.89 1.30 -8.70
C THR A 77 -5.37 0.95 -8.76
N ILE A 78 -5.82 0.35 -9.84
CA ILE A 78 -7.17 -0.17 -10.02
C ILE A 78 -7.24 -1.65 -9.62
N SER A 79 -8.42 -2.12 -9.25
CA SER A 79 -8.68 -3.47 -8.74
C SER A 79 -10.09 -3.93 -9.11
N GLY A 80 -10.23 -5.17 -9.62
CA GLY A 80 -11.51 -5.71 -10.09
C GLY A 80 -11.37 -7.12 -10.67
N PRO A 81 -12.42 -7.64 -11.34
CA PRO A 81 -12.38 -8.92 -12.04
C PRO A 81 -11.25 -8.95 -13.06
N ASP A 82 -10.59 -10.10 -13.22
CA ASP A 82 -9.37 -10.19 -14.01
C ASP A 82 -9.59 -9.86 -15.50
N VAL A 83 -10.67 -10.34 -16.10
CA VAL A 83 -11.06 -10.04 -17.49
C VAL A 83 -11.32 -8.54 -17.67
N SER A 84 -12.14 -7.95 -16.79
CA SER A 84 -12.49 -6.52 -16.87
C SER A 84 -11.26 -5.63 -16.71
N VAL A 85 -10.38 -5.93 -15.76
CA VAL A 85 -9.14 -5.17 -15.55
C VAL A 85 -8.20 -5.29 -16.74
N LYS A 86 -8.06 -6.48 -17.36
CA LYS A 86 -7.24 -6.66 -18.57
C LYS A 86 -7.76 -5.83 -19.74
N LEU A 87 -9.07 -5.90 -20.03
CA LEU A 87 -9.69 -5.13 -21.12
C LEU A 87 -9.55 -3.61 -20.90
N PHE A 88 -9.78 -3.15 -19.67
CA PHE A 88 -9.63 -1.73 -19.35
C PHE A 88 -8.16 -1.29 -19.39
N ALA A 89 -7.22 -2.13 -18.93
CA ALA A 89 -5.78 -1.89 -19.04
C ALA A 89 -5.33 -1.76 -20.51
N GLU A 90 -5.80 -2.64 -21.39
CA GLU A 90 -5.52 -2.59 -22.83
C GLU A 90 -6.09 -1.32 -23.46
N LYS A 91 -7.33 -0.94 -23.12
CA LYS A 91 -7.93 0.32 -23.58
C LYS A 91 -7.08 1.52 -23.20
N LEU A 92 -6.72 1.67 -21.93
CA LEU A 92 -5.92 2.79 -21.44
C LEU A 92 -4.53 2.81 -22.10
N PHE A 93 -3.91 1.64 -22.28
CA PHE A 93 -2.63 1.54 -22.98
C PHE A 93 -2.73 2.04 -24.43
N ASN A 94 -3.78 1.67 -25.16
CA ASN A 94 -4.02 2.12 -26.53
C ASN A 94 -4.30 3.64 -26.62
N GLU A 95 -4.79 4.26 -25.53
CA GLU A 95 -4.94 5.71 -25.39
C GLU A 95 -3.64 6.42 -24.97
N GLY A 96 -2.52 5.70 -24.87
CA GLY A 96 -1.22 6.25 -24.48
C GLY A 96 -1.04 6.49 -22.98
N ILE A 97 -1.96 5.97 -22.16
CA ILE A 97 -1.89 6.07 -20.70
C ILE A 97 -0.99 4.96 -20.16
N PHE A 98 -0.12 5.30 -19.21
CA PHE A 98 0.73 4.32 -18.55
C PHE A 98 -0.12 3.28 -17.82
N VAL A 99 0.11 2.00 -18.11
CA VAL A 99 -0.52 0.87 -17.42
C VAL A 99 0.52 -0.21 -17.13
N ARG A 100 0.46 -0.78 -15.93
CA ARG A 100 1.26 -1.94 -15.55
C ARG A 100 0.46 -2.89 -14.66
N ILE A 101 0.27 -4.12 -15.12
CA ILE A 101 -0.33 -5.18 -14.31
C ILE A 101 0.52 -5.44 -13.06
N VAL A 102 -0.15 -5.60 -11.92
CA VAL A 102 0.46 -5.93 -10.62
C VAL A 102 0.16 -7.40 -10.34
N ASP A 103 1.20 -8.17 -10.02
CA ASP A 103 1.04 -9.55 -9.61
C ASP A 103 0.44 -9.60 -8.20
N THR A 104 -0.81 -10.03 -8.12
CA THR A 104 -1.59 -10.13 -6.88
C THR A 104 -2.14 -11.53 -6.65
N ALA A 105 -1.52 -12.56 -7.24
CA ALA A 105 -1.96 -13.95 -7.11
C ALA A 105 -3.46 -14.15 -7.39
N ASN A 106 -3.96 -13.51 -8.45
CA ASN A 106 -5.37 -13.50 -8.88
C ASN A 106 -6.35 -12.92 -7.85
N ILE A 107 -5.92 -11.98 -7.02
CA ILE A 107 -6.76 -11.33 -6.01
C ILE A 107 -6.90 -9.84 -6.30
N ALA A 108 -8.13 -9.34 -6.20
CA ALA A 108 -8.47 -7.92 -6.31
C ALA A 108 -8.47 -7.25 -4.92
N PHE A 109 -7.29 -7.00 -4.34
CA PHE A 109 -7.16 -6.37 -3.02
C PHE A 109 -7.77 -4.95 -2.97
N HIS A 110 -8.08 -4.48 -1.76
CA HIS A 110 -8.60 -3.14 -1.49
C HIS A 110 -9.88 -2.80 -2.28
N SER A 111 -10.74 -3.80 -2.45
CA SER A 111 -11.98 -3.70 -3.21
C SER A 111 -13.10 -4.49 -2.54
N LYS A 112 -14.32 -4.41 -3.07
CA LYS A 112 -15.44 -5.22 -2.59
C LYS A 112 -15.17 -6.74 -2.70
N TYR A 113 -14.30 -7.16 -3.62
CA TYR A 113 -14.04 -8.57 -3.93
C TYR A 113 -13.26 -9.32 -2.85
N VAL A 114 -12.70 -8.63 -1.85
CA VAL A 114 -12.00 -9.27 -0.73
C VAL A 114 -12.79 -9.25 0.59
N LYS A 115 -13.99 -8.65 0.61
CA LYS A 115 -14.79 -8.49 1.85
C LYS A 115 -15.07 -9.81 2.58
N GLU A 116 -15.29 -10.90 1.84
CA GLU A 116 -15.56 -12.22 2.43
C GLU A 116 -14.37 -12.79 3.24
N VAL A 117 -13.17 -12.22 3.09
CA VAL A 117 -12.00 -12.58 3.91
C VAL A 117 -12.11 -12.02 5.34
N GLU A 118 -12.93 -10.98 5.55
CA GLU A 118 -12.93 -10.17 6.77
C GLU A 118 -13.21 -10.98 8.03
N PRO A 119 -14.24 -11.85 8.10
CA PRO A 119 -14.54 -12.58 9.32
C PRO A 119 -13.39 -13.50 9.76
N LYS A 120 -12.75 -14.20 8.81
CA LYS A 120 -11.62 -15.10 9.09
C LYS A 120 -10.39 -14.33 9.53
N LEU A 121 -10.08 -13.23 8.83
CA LEU A 121 -8.95 -12.38 9.16
C LEU A 121 -9.14 -11.73 10.54
N LEU A 122 -10.31 -11.15 10.81
CA LEU A 122 -10.58 -10.48 12.08
C LEU A 122 -10.47 -11.46 13.25
N ASN A 123 -11.07 -12.65 13.15
CA ASN A 123 -10.95 -13.69 14.16
C ASN A 123 -9.48 -14.10 14.38
N PHE A 124 -8.69 -14.27 13.32
CA PHE A 124 -7.26 -14.58 13.46
C PHE A 124 -6.52 -13.47 14.22
N LEU A 125 -6.76 -12.21 13.85
CA LEU A 125 -6.09 -11.05 14.44
C LEU A 125 -6.48 -10.81 15.90
N GLU A 126 -7.75 -11.03 16.26
CA GLU A 126 -8.21 -10.93 17.65
C GLU A 126 -7.57 -12.00 18.53
N ASN A 127 -7.33 -13.20 18.00
CA ASN A 127 -6.65 -14.27 18.71
C ASN A 127 -5.16 -14.02 18.95
N LEU A 128 -4.52 -13.11 18.20
CA LEU A 128 -3.14 -12.67 18.48
C LEU A 128 -3.05 -11.81 19.75
N LYS A 129 -4.18 -11.31 20.27
CA LYS A 129 -4.26 -10.52 21.51
C LYS A 129 -3.23 -9.37 21.55
N ILE A 130 -3.07 -8.69 20.41
CA ILE A 130 -2.18 -7.55 20.29
C ILE A 130 -2.78 -6.38 21.06
N GLU A 131 -2.05 -5.90 22.06
CA GLU A 131 -2.45 -4.72 22.83
C GLU A 131 -2.45 -3.47 21.92
N PRO A 132 -3.58 -2.75 21.77
CA PRO A 132 -3.64 -1.57 20.94
C PRO A 132 -2.76 -0.45 21.50
N LYS A 133 -1.75 -0.03 20.73
CA LYS A 133 -0.90 1.13 21.03
C LYS A 133 -1.24 2.31 20.13
N VAL A 134 -1.14 3.51 20.69
CA VAL A 134 -1.32 4.77 19.95
C VAL A 134 -0.14 4.98 19.00
N ARG A 135 -0.43 5.30 17.74
CA ARG A 135 0.57 5.66 16.72
C ARG A 135 1.36 6.89 17.14
N LYS A 136 2.67 6.91 16.85
CA LYS A 136 3.54 8.05 17.16
C LYS A 136 4.07 8.70 15.89
N LEU A 137 4.62 7.88 14.99
CA LEU A 137 5.30 8.31 13.77
C LEU A 137 4.52 7.94 12.50
N TRP A 138 3.69 6.89 12.58
CA TRP A 138 3.04 6.34 11.40
C TRP A 138 1.78 7.13 11.00
N LEU A 139 1.82 7.71 9.79
CA LEU A 139 0.65 8.31 9.15
C LEU A 139 -0.21 7.24 8.46
N PRO A 140 -1.45 6.98 8.93
CA PRO A 140 -2.31 5.95 8.34
C PRO A 140 -2.70 6.31 6.90
N SER A 141 -2.69 5.29 6.03
CA SER A 141 -3.05 5.40 4.62
C SER A 141 -4.37 4.68 4.29
N ALA A 142 -5.05 4.07 5.25
CA ALA A 142 -6.35 3.41 5.03
C ALA A 142 -7.56 4.26 5.42
N LEU A 143 -7.35 5.50 5.85
CA LEU A 143 -8.40 6.40 6.32
C LEU A 143 -8.12 7.81 5.81
N PRO A 144 -9.16 8.59 5.47
CA PRO A 144 -9.03 10.02 5.22
C PRO A 144 -8.31 10.74 6.36
N ASP A 145 -7.59 11.80 6.04
CA ASP A 145 -6.72 12.49 7.00
C ASP A 145 -7.46 13.22 8.13
N ASN A 146 -8.70 13.64 7.89
CA ASN A 146 -9.62 14.15 8.91
C ASN A 146 -10.07 13.06 9.90
N GLU A 147 -9.91 11.77 9.57
CA GLU A 147 -10.28 10.63 10.43
C GLU A 147 -9.10 10.03 11.20
N TRP A 148 -7.88 10.56 11.05
CA TRP A 148 -6.70 10.03 11.75
C TRP A 148 -6.80 10.10 13.27
N GLY A 149 -7.58 11.06 13.80
CA GLY A 149 -7.88 11.21 15.22
C GLY A 149 -9.00 10.32 15.75
N SER A 150 -9.67 9.52 14.90
CA SER A 150 -10.70 8.58 15.31
C SER A 150 -10.12 7.40 16.11
N GLU A 151 -10.97 6.63 16.77
CA GLU A 151 -10.55 5.39 17.45
C GLU A 151 -9.92 4.39 16.46
N LEU A 152 -10.40 4.33 15.23
CA LEU A 152 -9.79 3.46 14.22
C LEU A 152 -8.43 4.00 13.76
N GLY A 153 -8.32 5.33 13.59
CA GLY A 153 -7.12 6.00 13.11
C GLY A 153 -5.97 6.05 14.13
N LYS A 154 -6.27 6.19 15.42
CA LYS A 154 -5.27 6.34 16.49
C LYS A 154 -4.47 5.06 16.77
N TYR A 155 -5.10 3.90 16.60
CA TYR A 155 -4.53 2.62 17.04
C TYR A 155 -4.21 1.68 15.87
N ASN A 156 -3.25 0.77 16.07
CA ASN A 156 -3.04 -0.38 15.18
C ASN A 156 -3.79 -1.62 15.69
N SER A 157 -5.11 -1.50 15.86
CA SER A 157 -5.97 -2.58 16.35
C SER A 157 -6.24 -3.65 15.28
N SER A 158 -6.74 -4.82 15.69
CA SER A 158 -7.22 -5.87 14.76
C SER A 158 -8.25 -5.33 13.77
N LYS A 159 -9.13 -4.43 14.23
CA LYS A 159 -10.10 -3.71 13.39
C LYS A 159 -9.43 -2.81 12.36
N TYR A 160 -8.38 -2.06 12.72
CA TYR A 160 -7.62 -1.27 11.76
C TYR A 160 -6.95 -2.16 10.71
N GLN A 161 -6.35 -3.27 11.14
CA GLN A 161 -5.63 -4.17 10.25
C GLN A 161 -6.56 -4.86 9.23
N ALA A 162 -7.76 -5.28 9.67
CA ALA A 162 -8.82 -5.75 8.79
C ALA A 162 -9.32 -4.63 7.86
N HIS A 163 -9.56 -3.43 8.40
CA HIS A 163 -9.98 -2.27 7.62
C HIS A 163 -8.98 -1.92 6.51
N ASN A 164 -7.68 -1.87 6.82
CA ASN A 164 -6.64 -1.61 5.82
C ASN A 164 -6.65 -2.67 4.71
N PHE A 165 -6.87 -3.93 5.04
CA PHE A 165 -6.88 -5.01 4.05
C PHE A 165 -8.03 -4.86 3.03
N MET A 166 -9.19 -4.38 3.47
CA MET A 166 -10.40 -4.29 2.64
C MET A 166 -10.53 -2.96 1.90
N ASN A 167 -10.02 -1.88 2.49
CA ASN A 167 -10.32 -0.53 2.03
C ASN A 167 -9.17 0.07 1.21
N LYS A 168 -9.53 1.11 0.44
CA LYS A 168 -8.63 1.86 -0.42
C LYS A 168 -7.43 2.39 0.35
N VAL A 169 -6.26 2.31 -0.27
CA VAL A 169 -5.03 2.93 0.24
C VAL A 169 -4.91 4.36 -0.29
N LEU A 170 -5.11 5.33 0.58
CA LEU A 170 -4.94 6.77 0.38
C LEU A 170 -3.48 7.16 0.67
N TYR A 171 -2.56 6.88 -0.26
CA TYR A 171 -1.14 7.15 -0.07
C TYR A 171 -0.74 8.57 -0.51
N ASN A 172 -1.40 9.12 -1.53
CA ASN A 172 -1.20 10.48 -2.03
C ASN A 172 -1.36 11.54 -0.93
N GLN A 173 -2.40 11.43 -0.08
CA GLN A 173 -2.58 12.34 1.06
C GLN A 173 -1.40 12.32 2.05
N VAL A 174 -0.68 11.19 2.12
CA VAL A 174 0.50 11.07 2.98
C VAL A 174 1.72 11.65 2.28
N LEU A 175 1.90 11.40 0.98
CA LEU A 175 2.99 12.01 0.19
C LEU A 175 2.96 13.54 0.23
N ARG A 176 1.76 14.15 0.21
CA ARG A 176 1.60 15.62 0.33
C ARG A 176 2.12 16.21 1.64
N ARG A 177 2.31 15.38 2.68
CA ARG A 177 2.83 15.79 3.99
C ARG A 177 4.34 15.61 4.12
N VAL A 178 5.01 15.02 3.13
CA VAL A 178 6.46 14.86 3.14
C VAL A 178 7.12 16.25 3.03
N PRO A 179 7.99 16.64 3.99
CA PRO A 179 8.70 17.91 3.92
C PRO A 179 9.57 18.04 2.67
N LYS A 180 9.73 19.26 2.14
CA LYS A 180 10.49 19.51 0.90
C LYS A 180 11.99 19.18 1.03
N ASP A 181 12.53 19.19 2.25
CA ASP A 181 13.92 18.90 2.60
C ASP A 181 14.11 17.47 3.15
N ALA A 182 13.11 16.59 2.99
CA ALA A 182 13.17 15.22 3.49
C ALA A 182 14.13 14.33 2.68
N ILE A 183 14.63 13.30 3.36
CA ILE A 183 15.21 12.11 2.73
C ILE A 183 14.17 11.00 2.88
N LEU A 184 13.72 10.44 1.76
CA LEU A 184 12.76 9.35 1.73
C LEU A 184 13.48 8.04 1.44
N ILE A 185 13.34 7.06 2.33
CA ILE A 185 13.94 5.73 2.20
C ILE A 185 12.82 4.71 1.96
N GLU A 186 12.82 4.08 0.79
CA GLU A 186 11.91 2.98 0.45
C GLU A 186 12.43 1.67 1.03
N ILE A 187 11.72 1.17 2.06
CA ILE A 187 11.98 -0.12 2.69
C ILE A 187 11.09 -1.18 2.01
N ALA A 188 11.63 -1.80 0.97
CA ALA A 188 10.95 -2.82 0.18
C ALA A 188 11.99 -3.76 -0.46
N PRO A 189 11.61 -4.99 -0.88
CA PRO A 189 12.48 -5.93 -1.61
C PRO A 189 12.81 -5.47 -3.05
N CYS A 190 12.22 -4.37 -3.50
CA CYS A 190 12.64 -3.63 -4.68
C CYS A 190 12.12 -2.18 -4.62
N GLY A 191 12.81 -1.25 -5.28
CA GLY A 191 12.37 0.14 -5.43
C GLY A 191 11.19 0.33 -6.38
N LEU A 192 10.02 -0.23 -6.05
CA LEU A 192 8.82 -0.18 -6.88
C LEU A 192 8.26 1.25 -6.97
N PHE A 193 8.35 2.02 -5.90
CA PHE A 193 7.78 3.37 -5.81
C PHE A 193 8.70 4.47 -6.32
N GLN A 194 9.96 4.15 -6.63
CA GLN A 194 10.94 5.13 -7.09
C GLN A 194 10.48 5.96 -8.30
N ALA A 195 9.80 5.35 -9.27
CA ALA A 195 9.26 6.07 -10.43
C ALA A 195 8.10 7.01 -10.05
N ILE A 196 7.28 6.60 -9.09
CA ILE A 196 6.16 7.40 -8.57
C ILE A 196 6.72 8.58 -7.78
N PHE A 197 7.67 8.34 -6.87
CA PHE A 197 8.31 9.38 -6.07
C PHE A 197 8.98 10.46 -6.92
N ARG A 198 9.74 10.09 -7.95
CA ARG A 198 10.38 11.07 -8.85
C ARG A 198 9.40 11.99 -9.59
N ARG A 199 8.17 11.54 -9.82
CA ARG A 199 7.13 12.32 -10.51
C ARG A 199 6.28 13.13 -9.54
N ALA A 200 6.05 12.60 -8.34
CA ALA A 200 5.10 13.15 -7.37
C ALA A 200 5.74 14.09 -6.34
N LEU A 201 7.03 13.91 -6.04
CA LEU A 201 7.72 14.65 -5.00
C LEU A 201 8.55 15.79 -5.58
N ASN A 202 8.86 16.78 -4.74
CA ASN A 202 9.74 17.89 -5.10
C ASN A 202 11.14 17.37 -5.46
N SER A 203 11.78 17.96 -6.46
CA SER A 203 13.13 17.58 -6.89
C SER A 203 14.21 17.77 -5.82
N SER A 204 13.96 18.56 -4.77
CA SER A 204 14.84 18.68 -3.61
C SER A 204 14.80 17.47 -2.66
N ILE A 205 13.79 16.61 -2.76
CA ILE A 205 13.65 15.42 -1.91
C ILE A 205 14.57 14.32 -2.45
N THR A 206 15.50 13.87 -1.61
CA THR A 206 16.34 12.71 -1.93
C THR A 206 15.55 11.43 -1.72
N THR A 207 15.49 10.58 -2.73
CA THR A 207 14.78 9.29 -2.67
C THR A 207 15.78 8.14 -2.77
N LEU A 208 15.78 7.27 -1.76
CA LEU A 208 16.65 6.10 -1.62
C LEU A 208 15.79 4.84 -1.57
N TYR A 209 16.35 3.70 -1.97
CA TYR A 209 15.71 2.40 -1.87
C TYR A 209 16.77 1.36 -1.54
N LEU A 210 16.43 0.40 -0.68
CA LEU A 210 17.44 -0.44 -0.03
C LEU A 210 17.83 -1.69 -0.83
N THR A 211 17.00 -2.10 -1.78
CA THR A 211 17.24 -3.31 -2.58
C THR A 211 16.69 -3.16 -4.00
N LYS A 212 17.22 -3.95 -4.93
CA LYS A 212 16.82 -3.95 -6.34
C LYS A 212 16.52 -5.39 -6.80
N LYS A 213 15.31 -5.59 -7.34
CA LYS A 213 14.88 -6.89 -7.88
C LYS A 213 15.86 -7.34 -8.97
N LEU A 214 16.23 -8.62 -8.94
CA LEU A 214 17.18 -9.23 -9.88
C LEU A 214 18.60 -8.61 -9.87
N TYR A 215 18.94 -7.80 -8.86
CA TYR A 215 20.31 -7.32 -8.72
C TYR A 215 21.21 -8.42 -8.16
N LYS A 216 22.38 -8.58 -8.77
CA LYS A 216 23.28 -9.72 -8.53
C LYS A 216 23.71 -9.82 -7.06
N ASN A 217 24.02 -8.69 -6.42
CA ASN A 217 24.42 -8.64 -5.02
C ASN A 217 23.71 -7.50 -4.29
N ASN A 218 22.60 -7.81 -3.61
CA ASN A 218 21.85 -6.79 -2.87
C ASN A 218 22.59 -6.28 -1.62
N HIS A 219 23.63 -6.97 -1.14
CA HIS A 219 24.46 -6.46 -0.04
C HIS A 219 25.32 -5.27 -0.51
N GLU A 220 26.01 -5.40 -1.64
CA GLU A 220 26.76 -4.29 -2.27
C GLU A 220 25.82 -3.14 -2.60
N PHE A 221 24.68 -3.44 -3.21
CA PHE A 221 23.66 -2.43 -3.51
C PHE A 221 23.24 -1.66 -2.26
N PHE A 222 22.94 -2.37 -1.16
CA PHE A 222 22.55 -1.72 0.10
C PHE A 222 23.68 -0.83 0.64
N LEU A 223 24.93 -1.30 0.63
CA LEU A 223 26.08 -0.54 1.12
C LEU A 223 26.34 0.73 0.30
N ASP A 224 26.21 0.66 -1.03
CA ASP A 224 26.29 1.83 -1.92
C ASP A 224 25.26 2.92 -1.57
N PHE A 225 24.14 2.52 -0.95
CA PHE A 225 23.08 3.44 -0.54
C PHE A 225 23.24 3.95 0.88
N VAL A 226 23.76 3.14 1.81
CA VAL A 226 24.08 3.59 3.18
C VAL A 226 25.20 4.63 3.18
N GLY A 227 26.10 4.59 2.18
CA GLY A 227 27.19 5.56 2.04
C GLY A 227 26.82 6.92 1.41
N LYS A 228 25.57 7.11 0.97
CA LYS A 228 25.08 8.37 0.36
C LYS A 228 24.47 9.31 1.40
#